data_AF-A0A2G1YDA5-F1
#
_entry.id   AF-A0A2G1YDA5-F1
#
_cell.length_a   1.000
_cell.length_b   1.000
_cell.length_c   1.000
_cell.angle_alpha   90.00
_cell.angle_beta   90.00
_cell.angle_gamma   90.00
#
_symmetry.space_group_name_H-M   'P 1'
#
loop_
_entity.id
_entity.type
_entity.pdbx_description
1 polymer ?
#
loop_
_entity_poly.entity_id
_entity_poly.type
_entity_poly.pdbx_seq_one_letter_code
_entity_poly.pdbx_strand_id
1 'polypeptide(L)'
;TEEIYLLNSAYFLIPPKNIASEFLLAILNSSIMHYILHVIAESSGTGTARWINNNVKEFPIQNTKRQDSFREIVRYVEFINYLNKLSIINPHVPNSHLVQLFEEVIDAMVMELYFEEDFRKASIEFIKYAERDFAPIEHLKTEKEKIEVIHQAYQTLRQKDNEIRNNLKLMDIKLADIVMPIKTAK
;
A
#
# COMPACT_ATOMS: atom_id res chain seq x y z
N THR A 1 -19.97 -19.58 11.49
CA THR A 1 -19.45 -18.71 10.43
C THR A 1 -20.59 -17.81 10.01
N GLU A 2 -20.44 -16.50 10.18
CA GLU A 2 -21.41 -15.58 9.57
C GLU A 2 -21.25 -15.66 8.06
N GLU A 3 -22.35 -15.90 7.35
CA GLU A 3 -22.37 -15.91 5.89
C GLU A 3 -22.42 -14.46 5.41
N ILE A 4 -21.43 -14.05 4.62
CA ILE A 4 -21.34 -12.70 4.05
C ILE A 4 -21.87 -12.74 2.62
N TYR A 5 -22.92 -11.98 2.36
CA TYR A 5 -23.56 -11.87 1.05
C TYR A 5 -23.22 -10.54 0.40
N LEU A 6 -22.70 -10.58 -0.84
CA LEU A 6 -22.38 -9.39 -1.62
C LEU A 6 -23.65 -8.88 -2.33
N LEU A 7 -23.95 -7.59 -2.18
CA LEU A 7 -24.99 -6.93 -2.97
C LEU A 7 -24.44 -6.51 -4.34
N ASN A 8 -25.33 -6.12 -5.25
CA ASN A 8 -24.98 -5.61 -6.59
C ASN A 8 -24.25 -4.25 -6.60
N SER A 9 -23.88 -3.73 -5.41
CA SER A 9 -23.12 -2.49 -5.22
C SER A 9 -21.62 -2.71 -5.07
N ALA A 10 -21.15 -3.94 -5.00
CA ALA A 10 -19.74 -4.29 -4.89
C ALA A 10 -19.33 -5.34 -5.92
N TYR A 11 -18.06 -5.34 -6.28
CA TYR A 11 -17.46 -6.35 -7.15
C TYR A 11 -16.48 -7.17 -6.33
N PHE A 12 -16.47 -8.49 -6.56
CA PHE A 12 -15.38 -9.35 -6.10
C PHE A 12 -14.41 -9.56 -7.25
N LEU A 13 -13.11 -9.47 -6.95
CA LEU A 13 -12.06 -9.76 -7.90
C LEU A 13 -11.25 -10.92 -7.35
N ILE A 14 -11.19 -12.01 -8.12
CA ILE A 14 -10.36 -13.16 -7.80
C ILE A 14 -8.99 -12.90 -8.44
N PRO A 15 -7.91 -12.80 -7.64
CA PRO A 15 -6.60 -12.57 -8.19
C PRO A 15 -6.20 -13.69 -9.16
N PRO A 16 -5.53 -13.36 -10.29
CA PRO A 16 -4.90 -14.37 -11.15
C PRO A 16 -3.93 -15.26 -10.38
N LYS A 17 -3.69 -16.49 -10.85
CA LYS A 17 -2.84 -17.49 -10.16
C LYS A 17 -1.43 -17.00 -9.79
N ASN A 18 -0.89 -16.04 -10.52
CA ASN A 18 0.45 -15.49 -10.37
C ASN A 18 0.49 -14.14 -9.61
N ILE A 19 -0.65 -13.69 -9.09
CA ILE A 19 -0.79 -12.43 -8.37
C ILE A 19 -1.31 -12.75 -6.97
N ALA A 20 -0.55 -12.39 -5.94
CA ALA A 20 -1.00 -12.55 -4.56
C ALA A 20 -2.10 -11.55 -4.22
N SER A 21 -3.08 -11.97 -3.40
CA SER A 21 -4.19 -11.12 -2.98
C SER A 21 -3.72 -9.84 -2.28
N GLU A 22 -2.75 -9.95 -1.39
CA GLU A 22 -2.25 -8.80 -0.63
C GLU A 22 -1.45 -7.85 -1.53
N PHE A 23 -0.71 -8.37 -2.52
CA PHE A 23 -0.06 -7.54 -3.53
C PHE A 23 -1.09 -6.79 -4.38
N LEU A 24 -2.14 -7.48 -4.82
CA LEU A 24 -3.22 -6.83 -5.57
C LEU A 24 -3.94 -5.77 -4.73
N LEU A 25 -4.14 -6.02 -3.43
CA LEU A 25 -4.72 -5.07 -2.50
C LEU A 25 -3.85 -3.81 -2.37
N ALA A 26 -2.53 -3.95 -2.30
CA ALA A 26 -1.59 -2.82 -2.34
C ALA A 26 -1.74 -2.00 -3.62
N ILE A 27 -1.76 -2.65 -4.79
CA ILE A 27 -1.92 -1.95 -6.07
C ILE A 27 -3.26 -1.21 -6.11
N LEU A 28 -4.37 -1.89 -5.84
CA LEU A 28 -5.72 -1.34 -6.00
C LEU A 28 -6.03 -0.18 -5.05
N ASN A 29 -5.42 -0.13 -3.85
CA ASN A 29 -5.59 0.98 -2.91
C ASN A 29 -4.54 2.10 -3.10
N SER A 30 -3.64 1.99 -4.08
CA SER A 30 -2.64 3.03 -4.34
C SER A 30 -3.24 4.27 -4.98
N SER A 31 -2.62 5.42 -4.70
CA SER A 31 -2.94 6.70 -5.31
C SER A 31 -2.83 6.67 -6.83
N ILE A 32 -1.92 5.85 -7.40
CA ILE A 32 -1.83 5.63 -8.85
C ILE A 32 -3.12 5.02 -9.41
N MET A 33 -3.66 3.98 -8.76
CA MET A 33 -4.90 3.36 -9.25
C MET A 33 -6.08 4.30 -9.09
N HIS A 34 -6.13 5.08 -8.02
CA HIS A 34 -7.12 6.15 -7.87
C HIS A 34 -7.01 7.21 -8.97
N TYR A 35 -5.79 7.65 -9.29
CA TYR A 35 -5.52 8.59 -10.38
C TYR A 35 -5.96 8.03 -11.73
N ILE A 36 -5.58 6.79 -12.06
CA ILE A 36 -5.99 6.12 -13.30
C ILE A 36 -7.50 6.03 -13.38
N LEU A 37 -8.16 5.62 -12.30
CA LEU A 37 -9.62 5.55 -12.25
C LEU A 37 -10.24 6.91 -12.53
N HIS A 38 -9.71 7.99 -11.94
CA HIS A 38 -10.20 9.34 -12.17
C HIS A 38 -10.04 9.76 -13.64
N VAL A 39 -8.96 9.33 -14.31
CA VAL A 39 -8.71 9.63 -15.73
C VAL A 39 -9.65 8.84 -16.66
N ILE A 40 -9.90 7.56 -16.37
CA ILE A 40 -10.67 6.68 -17.28
C ILE A 40 -12.17 6.66 -16.99
N ALA A 41 -12.59 6.94 -15.75
CA ALA A 41 -14.00 6.96 -15.40
C ALA A 41 -14.62 8.24 -15.97
N GLU A 42 -15.17 8.14 -17.18
CA GLU A 42 -15.93 9.20 -17.84
C GLU A 42 -16.84 9.89 -16.83
N SER A 43 -16.69 11.21 -16.66
CA SER A 43 -17.53 12.00 -15.77
C SER A 43 -18.96 11.93 -16.28
N SER A 44 -19.77 11.02 -15.74
CA SER A 44 -21.18 10.86 -16.08
C SER A 44 -22.02 12.01 -15.52
N GLY A 45 -21.66 13.26 -15.85
CA GLY A 45 -22.32 14.51 -15.45
C GLY A 45 -22.39 14.81 -13.95
N THR A 46 -22.07 13.86 -13.07
CA THR A 46 -22.32 13.89 -11.62
C THR A 46 -21.06 13.76 -10.76
N GLY A 47 -19.87 13.84 -11.36
CA GLY A 47 -18.59 14.01 -10.65
C GLY A 47 -18.13 12.85 -9.77
N THR A 48 -18.70 11.64 -9.92
CA THR A 48 -18.28 10.48 -9.13
C THR A 48 -17.67 9.39 -10.02
N ALA A 49 -16.38 9.10 -9.82
CA ALA A 49 -15.71 7.98 -10.49
C ALA A 49 -16.29 6.66 -9.96
N ARG A 50 -16.85 5.84 -10.85
CA ARG A 50 -17.42 4.54 -10.47
C ARG A 50 -16.44 3.42 -10.72
N TRP A 51 -16.24 2.59 -9.71
CA TRP A 51 -15.53 1.31 -9.76
C TRP A 51 -16.38 0.24 -10.47
N ILE A 52 -16.66 0.45 -11.76
CA ILE A 52 -17.38 -0.53 -12.59
C ILE A 52 -16.39 -1.41 -13.35
N ASN A 53 -16.82 -2.62 -13.72
CA ASN A 53 -16.02 -3.59 -14.46
C ASN A 53 -15.34 -2.98 -15.71
N ASN A 54 -16.05 -2.12 -16.45
CA ASN A 54 -15.51 -1.45 -17.64
C ASN A 54 -14.29 -0.57 -17.36
N ASN A 55 -14.18 0.02 -16.18
CA ASN A 55 -13.04 0.86 -15.80
C ASN A 55 -11.95 0.00 -15.16
N VAL A 56 -12.32 -0.86 -14.20
CA VAL A 56 -11.37 -1.68 -13.43
C VAL A 56 -10.60 -2.66 -14.32
N LYS A 57 -11.20 -3.16 -15.41
CA LYS A 57 -10.52 -4.05 -16.37
C LYS A 57 -9.36 -3.38 -17.12
N GLU A 58 -9.33 -2.04 -17.16
CA GLU A 58 -8.29 -1.25 -17.82
C GLU A 58 -7.11 -0.94 -16.89
N PHE A 59 -7.17 -1.34 -15.62
CA PHE A 59 -6.08 -1.10 -14.68
C PHE A 59 -4.82 -1.85 -15.11
N PRO A 60 -3.68 -1.16 -15.24
CA PRO A 60 -2.44 -1.77 -15.69
C PRO A 60 -1.77 -2.54 -14.55
N ILE A 61 -2.33 -3.67 -14.11
CA ILE A 61 -1.77 -4.45 -12.99
C ILE A 61 -0.44 -5.07 -13.43
N GLN A 62 0.67 -4.60 -12.84
CA GLN A 62 1.99 -5.13 -13.14
C GLN A 62 2.22 -6.49 -12.46
N ASN A 63 2.74 -7.45 -13.22
CA ASN A 63 3.18 -8.73 -12.68
C ASN A 63 4.68 -8.68 -12.37
N THR A 64 5.02 -8.46 -11.11
CA THR A 64 6.41 -8.50 -10.63
C THR A 64 6.70 -9.78 -9.86
N LYS A 65 7.97 -10.17 -9.76
CA LYS A 65 8.42 -11.23 -8.85
C LYS A 65 8.57 -10.75 -7.41
N ARG A 66 8.61 -9.43 -7.18
CA ARG A 66 8.85 -8.80 -5.87
C ARG A 66 7.55 -8.52 -5.12
N GLN A 67 6.57 -9.42 -5.26
CA GLN A 67 5.26 -9.24 -4.60
C GLN A 67 5.36 -9.36 -3.09
N ASP A 68 6.30 -10.18 -2.59
CA ASP A 68 6.41 -10.50 -1.17
C ASP A 68 6.63 -9.27 -0.28
N SER A 69 7.47 -8.31 -0.69
CA SER A 69 7.66 -7.09 0.10
C SER A 69 6.38 -6.26 0.25
N PHE A 70 5.51 -6.23 -0.76
CA PHE A 70 4.21 -5.57 -0.64
C PHE A 70 3.30 -6.35 0.30
N ARG A 71 3.27 -7.68 0.16
CA ARG A 71 2.44 -8.56 0.98
C ARG A 71 2.74 -8.38 2.45
N GLU A 72 4.02 -8.32 2.84
CA GLU A 72 4.40 -8.18 4.24
C GLU A 72 3.86 -6.89 4.88
N ILE A 73 3.97 -5.75 4.19
CA ILE A 73 3.47 -4.48 4.73
C ILE A 73 1.94 -4.45 4.74
N VAL A 74 1.29 -5.01 3.71
CA VAL A 74 -0.18 -5.13 3.68
C VAL A 74 -0.68 -5.98 4.85
N ARG A 75 0.00 -7.09 5.15
CA ARG A 75 -0.33 -7.95 6.30
C ARG A 75 -0.16 -7.23 7.63
N TYR A 76 0.80 -6.31 7.73
CA TYR A 76 0.91 -5.46 8.90
C TYR A 76 -0.34 -4.59 9.03
N VAL A 77 -0.74 -3.89 7.97
CA VAL A 77 -1.95 -3.05 7.96
C VAL A 77 -3.20 -3.87 8.29
N GLU A 78 -3.39 -5.02 7.65
CA GLU A 78 -4.52 -5.93 7.93
C GLU A 78 -4.53 -6.39 9.38
N PHE A 79 -3.38 -6.81 9.92
CA PHE A 79 -3.28 -7.24 11.31
C PHE A 79 -3.63 -6.10 12.26
N ILE A 80 -3.10 -4.90 12.03
CA ILE A 80 -3.38 -3.71 12.85
C ILE A 80 -4.89 -3.38 12.83
N ASN A 81 -5.53 -3.49 11.66
CA ASN A 81 -6.96 -3.25 11.50
C ASN A 81 -7.84 -4.34 12.12
N TYR A 82 -7.33 -5.57 12.23
CA TYR A 82 -8.03 -6.67 12.91
C TYR A 82 -7.90 -6.63 14.43
N LEU A 83 -6.84 -6.00 14.96
CA LEU A 83 -6.63 -5.89 16.39
C LEU A 83 -7.83 -5.24 17.09
N ASN A 84 -8.14 -5.72 18.30
CA ASN A 84 -9.08 -5.06 19.18
C ASN A 84 -8.65 -3.60 19.38
N LYS A 85 -9.61 -2.67 19.44
CA LYS A 85 -9.36 -1.23 19.70
C LYS A 85 -8.53 -0.96 20.96
N LEU A 86 -8.50 -1.90 21.92
CA LEU A 86 -7.69 -1.81 23.14
C LEU A 86 -6.24 -2.30 22.97
N SER A 87 -5.91 -2.99 21.88
CA SER A 87 -4.56 -3.50 21.63
C SER A 87 -3.63 -2.38 21.19
N ILE A 88 -2.57 -2.16 21.97
CA ILE A 88 -1.61 -1.08 21.76
C ILE A 88 -0.34 -1.67 21.17
N ILE A 89 0.06 -1.18 19.99
CA ILE A 89 1.35 -1.57 19.37
C ILE A 89 2.47 -0.64 19.81
N ASN A 90 2.19 0.67 19.84
CA ASN A 90 3.12 1.68 20.32
C ASN A 90 2.46 2.48 21.46
N PRO A 91 3.09 2.59 22.64
CA PRO A 91 2.47 3.26 23.80
C PRO A 91 2.25 4.76 23.61
N HIS A 92 2.86 5.37 22.59
CA HIS A 92 2.82 6.81 22.35
C HIS A 92 2.14 7.22 21.05
N VAL A 93 1.74 6.24 20.22
CA VAL A 93 1.24 6.51 18.87
C VAL A 93 0.02 5.62 18.59
N PRO A 94 -1.12 6.19 18.19
CA PRO A 94 -2.31 5.41 17.88
C PRO A 94 -2.07 4.52 16.66
N ASN A 95 -2.70 3.34 16.65
CA ASN A 95 -2.58 2.36 15.57
C ASN A 95 -2.94 2.96 14.19
N SER A 96 -3.85 3.93 14.11
CA SER A 96 -4.19 4.62 12.86
C SER A 96 -3.01 5.36 12.23
N HIS A 97 -2.11 5.94 13.03
CA HIS A 97 -0.92 6.59 12.50
C HIS A 97 0.14 5.58 12.03
N LEU A 98 0.17 4.38 12.62
CA LEU A 98 1.02 3.29 12.13
C LEU A 98 0.51 2.81 10.78
N VAL A 99 -0.80 2.57 10.66
CA VAL A 99 -1.47 2.21 9.41
C VAL A 99 -1.18 3.24 8.32
N GLN A 100 -1.42 4.53 8.60
CA GLN A 100 -1.15 5.59 7.64
C GLN A 100 0.31 5.57 7.15
N LEU A 101 1.28 5.42 8.05
CA LEU A 101 2.69 5.38 7.67
C LEU A 101 3.02 4.16 6.80
N PHE A 102 2.47 2.98 7.10
CA PHE A 102 2.67 1.79 6.27
C PHE A 102 1.97 1.90 4.92
N GLU A 103 0.78 2.50 4.85
CA GLU A 103 0.09 2.81 3.60
C GLU A 103 0.88 3.81 2.75
N GLU A 104 1.51 4.83 3.35
CA GLU A 104 2.42 5.75 2.65
C GLU A 104 3.64 5.03 2.03
N VAL A 105 4.19 4.03 2.73
CA VAL A 105 5.29 3.20 2.20
C VAL A 105 4.80 2.31 1.07
N ILE A 106 3.64 1.65 1.22
CA ILE A 106 3.03 0.84 0.16
C ILE A 106 2.81 1.70 -1.07
N ASP A 107 2.22 2.90 -0.93
CA ASP A 107 1.93 3.80 -2.03
C ASP A 107 3.22 4.23 -2.77
N ALA A 108 4.27 4.56 -2.03
CA ALA A 108 5.57 4.90 -2.61
C ALA A 108 6.22 3.72 -3.35
N MET A 109 6.09 2.48 -2.82
CA MET A 109 6.55 1.27 -3.51
C MET A 109 5.75 1.01 -4.80
N VAL A 110 4.45 1.31 -4.81
CA VAL A 110 3.66 1.23 -6.05
C VAL A 110 4.14 2.29 -7.03
N MET A 111 4.41 3.53 -6.60
CA MET A 111 4.98 4.54 -7.49
C MET A 111 6.33 4.13 -8.10
N GLU A 112 7.23 3.56 -7.30
CA GLU A 112 8.48 3.01 -7.81
C GLU A 112 8.25 1.91 -8.85
N LEU A 113 7.27 1.01 -8.64
CA LEU A 113 6.97 -0.08 -9.56
C LEU A 113 6.48 0.43 -10.94
N TYR A 114 5.71 1.52 -10.97
CA TYR A 114 5.17 2.07 -12.22
C TYR A 114 6.10 3.08 -12.89
N PHE A 115 6.97 3.75 -12.14
CA PHE A 115 7.90 4.77 -12.63
C PHE A 115 9.36 4.42 -12.34
N GLU A 116 9.72 3.13 -12.49
CA GLU A 116 11.02 2.56 -12.12
C GLU A 116 12.20 3.38 -12.66
N GLU A 117 12.13 3.80 -13.92
CA GLU A 117 13.16 4.59 -14.59
C GLU A 117 13.39 5.96 -13.94
N ASP A 118 12.32 6.65 -13.54
CA ASP A 118 12.40 7.97 -12.92
C ASP A 118 12.89 7.88 -11.48
N PHE A 119 12.40 6.88 -10.73
CA PHE A 119 12.87 6.58 -9.38
C PHE A 119 14.37 6.24 -9.37
N ARG A 120 14.81 5.40 -10.33
CA ARG A 120 16.22 5.06 -10.51
C ARG A 120 17.08 6.29 -10.81
N LYS A 121 16.64 7.17 -11.72
CA LYS A 121 17.35 8.43 -12.03
C LYS A 121 17.42 9.38 -10.83
N ALA A 122 16.37 9.42 -10.01
CA ALA A 122 16.33 10.23 -8.79
C ALA A 122 17.17 9.65 -7.63
N SER A 123 17.68 8.42 -7.79
CA SER A 123 18.34 7.63 -6.74
C SER A 123 17.43 7.43 -5.53
N ILE A 124 16.18 7.06 -5.80
CA ILE A 124 15.15 6.75 -4.81
C ILE A 124 14.73 5.30 -5.01
N GLU A 125 14.83 4.50 -3.96
CA GLU A 125 14.43 3.10 -3.93
C GLU A 125 13.56 2.87 -2.68
N PHE A 126 12.48 2.11 -2.78
CA PHE A 126 11.61 1.73 -1.66
C PHE A 126 11.51 0.23 -1.54
N ILE A 127 11.19 -0.48 -2.63
CA ILE A 127 10.94 -1.92 -2.64
C ILE A 127 12.17 -2.68 -2.13
N LYS A 128 13.39 -2.25 -2.50
CA LYS A 128 14.65 -2.85 -2.01
C LYS A 128 14.84 -2.72 -0.50
N TYR A 129 14.53 -1.57 0.07
CA TYR A 129 14.64 -1.39 1.52
C TYR A 129 13.48 -2.07 2.23
N ALA A 130 12.31 -2.15 1.61
CA ALA A 130 11.16 -2.86 2.16
C ALA A 130 11.43 -4.36 2.30
N GLU A 131 12.04 -4.99 1.27
CA GLU A 131 12.49 -6.40 1.34
C GLU A 131 13.48 -6.66 2.48
N ARG A 132 14.27 -5.65 2.87
CA ARG A 132 15.24 -5.74 3.97
C ARG A 132 14.60 -5.51 5.33
N ASP A 133 13.69 -4.54 5.43
CA ASP A 133 13.26 -3.96 6.70
C ASP A 133 11.95 -4.56 7.25
N PHE A 134 11.11 -5.17 6.41
CA PHE A 134 9.83 -5.74 6.83
C PHE A 134 9.90 -7.27 6.90
N ALA A 135 9.92 -7.79 8.13
CA ALA A 135 9.96 -9.22 8.39
C ALA A 135 8.57 -9.86 8.29
N PRO A 136 8.44 -11.10 7.80
CA PRO A 136 7.15 -11.73 7.67
C PRO A 136 6.50 -12.06 9.02
N ILE A 137 5.17 -11.96 9.10
CA ILE A 137 4.43 -12.20 10.36
C ILE A 137 3.48 -13.40 10.33
N GLU A 138 3.21 -14.06 9.19
CA GLU A 138 2.29 -15.23 9.20
C GLU A 138 2.77 -16.38 10.08
N HIS A 139 4.08 -16.62 10.11
CA HIS A 139 4.64 -17.76 10.83
C HIS A 139 4.61 -17.58 12.36
N LEU A 140 4.32 -16.37 12.83
CA LEU A 140 4.23 -16.04 14.26
C LEU A 140 2.89 -16.51 14.82
N LYS A 141 2.95 -17.18 15.97
CA LYS A 141 1.79 -17.88 16.54
C LYS A 141 0.94 -16.99 17.44
N THR A 142 1.57 -16.01 18.08
CA THR A 142 0.91 -15.16 19.06
C THR A 142 0.72 -13.74 18.55
N GLU A 143 -0.36 -13.08 18.97
CA GLU A 143 -0.57 -11.66 18.68
C GLU A 143 0.58 -10.81 19.23
N LYS A 144 1.12 -11.18 20.41
CA LYS A 144 2.23 -10.48 21.04
C LYS A 144 3.49 -10.47 20.16
N GLU A 145 3.88 -11.60 19.60
CA GLU A 145 5.02 -11.68 18.68
C GLU A 145 4.82 -10.79 17.45
N LYS A 146 3.62 -10.81 16.85
CA LYS A 146 3.28 -9.96 15.70
C LYS A 146 3.35 -8.48 16.06
N ILE A 147 2.80 -8.10 17.22
CA ILE A 147 2.87 -6.73 17.75
C ILE A 147 4.32 -6.28 17.93
N GLU A 148 5.17 -7.13 18.50
CA GLU A 148 6.59 -6.83 18.69
C GLU A 148 7.31 -6.57 17.35
N VAL A 149 7.09 -7.43 16.35
CA VAL A 149 7.69 -7.25 15.01
C VAL A 149 7.22 -5.96 14.35
N ILE A 150 5.91 -5.68 14.35
CA ILE A 150 5.35 -4.46 13.76
C ILE A 150 5.84 -3.22 14.51
N HIS A 151 5.93 -3.29 15.83
CA HIS A 151 6.49 -2.21 16.64
C HIS A 151 7.95 -1.94 16.27
N GLN A 152 8.78 -2.96 16.10
CA GLN A 152 10.17 -2.78 15.68
C GLN A 152 10.28 -2.18 14.28
N ALA A 153 9.50 -2.67 13.31
CA ALA A 153 9.48 -2.10 11.96
C ALA A 153 9.10 -0.62 11.98
N TYR A 154 8.09 -0.24 12.77
CA TYR A 154 7.72 1.16 12.97
C TYR A 154 8.85 1.99 13.59
N GLN A 155 9.54 1.47 14.61
CA GLN A 155 10.66 2.17 15.24
C GLN A 155 11.82 2.37 14.27
N THR A 156 12.20 1.33 13.51
CA THR A 156 13.23 1.40 12.46
C THR A 156 12.88 2.45 11.41
N LEU A 157 11.64 2.44 10.91
CA LEU A 157 11.18 3.41 9.92
C LEU A 157 11.24 4.86 10.44
N ARG A 158 11.18 5.09 11.75
CA ARG A 158 11.29 6.43 12.34
C ARG A 158 12.71 6.91 12.59
N GLN A 159 13.70 6.05 12.47
CA GLN A 159 15.11 6.42 12.64
C GLN A 159 15.51 7.50 11.63
N LYS A 160 16.41 8.40 12.02
CA LYS A 160 16.74 9.58 11.19
C LYS A 160 17.47 9.20 9.90
N ASP A 161 18.23 8.12 9.96
CA ASP A 161 19.05 7.54 8.91
C ASP A 161 18.33 6.47 8.08
N ASN A 162 17.10 6.08 8.45
CA ASN A 162 16.33 5.11 7.67
C ASN A 162 16.07 5.62 6.24
N GLU A 163 16.41 4.78 5.25
CA GLU A 163 16.38 5.13 3.84
C GLU A 163 14.96 5.32 3.33
N ILE A 164 14.01 4.47 3.73
CA ILE A 164 12.59 4.60 3.33
C ILE A 164 12.04 5.95 3.79
N ARG A 165 12.26 6.32 5.06
CA ARG A 165 11.80 7.60 5.60
C ARG A 165 12.39 8.81 4.88
N ASN A 166 13.68 8.74 4.57
CA ASN A 166 14.35 9.82 3.86
C ASN A 166 13.88 9.89 2.40
N ASN A 167 13.68 8.73 1.76
CA ASN A 167 13.19 8.62 0.40
C ASN A 167 11.75 9.10 0.26
N LEU A 168 10.85 8.88 1.24
CA LEU A 168 9.50 9.46 1.23
C LEU A 168 9.54 10.98 1.08
N LYS A 169 10.46 11.66 1.78
CA LYS A 169 10.63 13.11 1.69
C LYS A 169 11.28 13.54 0.37
N LEU A 170 12.29 12.79 -0.08
CA LEU A 170 13.00 13.10 -1.31
C LEU A 170 12.13 12.87 -2.54
N MET A 171 11.21 11.92 -2.50
CA MET A 171 10.26 11.60 -3.57
C MET A 171 9.40 12.82 -3.89
N ASP A 172 8.83 13.46 -2.87
CA ASP A 172 7.98 14.65 -3.04
C ASP A 172 8.74 15.88 -3.58
N ILE A 173 10.08 15.87 -3.52
CA ILE A 173 10.93 16.96 -4.00
C ILE A 173 11.49 16.65 -5.40
N LYS A 174 12.11 15.48 -5.56
CA LYS A 174 12.85 15.09 -6.77
C LYS A 174 11.94 14.55 -7.87
N LEU A 175 10.78 14.02 -7.51
CA LEU A 175 9.81 13.42 -8.43
C LEU A 175 8.47 14.17 -8.40
N ALA A 176 8.49 15.45 -7.97
CA ALA A 176 7.29 16.26 -7.81
C ALA A 176 6.41 16.30 -9.08
N ASP A 177 7.03 16.40 -10.26
CA ASP A 177 6.32 16.45 -11.54
C ASP A 177 5.53 15.17 -11.86
N ILE A 178 5.93 14.03 -11.28
CA ILE A 178 5.26 12.74 -11.45
C ILE A 178 4.27 12.51 -10.30
N VAL A 179 4.71 12.74 -9.07
CA VAL A 179 4.01 12.34 -7.85
C VAL A 179 2.89 13.31 -7.49
N MET A 180 3.08 14.62 -7.69
CA MET A 180 2.08 15.63 -7.30
C MET A 180 0.76 15.52 -8.08
N PRO A 181 0.75 15.33 -9.43
CA PRO A 181 -0.50 15.10 -10.15
C PRO A 181 -1.28 13.88 -9.64
N ILE A 182 -0.57 12.82 -9.26
CA ILE A 182 -1.16 11.58 -8.74
C ILE A 182 -1.75 11.80 -7.35
N LYS A 183 -0.98 12.38 -6.43
CA LYS A 183 -1.41 12.62 -5.03
C LYS A 183 -2.55 13.64 -4.90
N THR A 184 -2.71 14.54 -5.86
CA THR A 184 -3.69 15.63 -5.79
C THR A 184 -4.98 15.36 -6.56
N ALA A 185 -5.03 14.30 -7.38
CA ALA A 185 -6.24 13.90 -8.05
C ALA A 185 -7.30 13.43 -7.03
N LYS A 186 -8.44 14.11 -7.02
CA LYS A 186 -9.61 13.82 -6.21
C LYS A 186 -10.82 13.70 -7.11
#